data_AF-A0A2S7PV25-F1
#
_entry.id   AF-A0A2S7PV25-F1
#
_cell.length_a   1.000
_cell.length_b   1.000
_cell.length_c   1.000
_cell.angle_alpha   90.00
_cell.angle_beta   90.00
_cell.angle_gamma   90.00
#
_symmetry.space_group_name_H-M   'P 1'
#
loop_
_entity.id
_entity.type
_entity.pdbx_description
1 polymer ?
#
loop_
_entity_poly.entity_id
_entity_poly.type
_entity_poly.pdbx_seq_one_letter_code
_entity_poly.pdbx_strand_id
1 'polypeptide(L)'
;MGLGPTARDYLVSAIGEFVGTYLFLFFAFAATQTANQPNGTVPPTANATNTSVLLYIALGFGASLAANVWVFFRVSGGQFNPAVTFALVLIGAVPPVKAALLIPIQLLAGTFAALSARAVIPGKDILFAVSLGPGVTPVQGLFIEMLLTFMLIITILMLVAEKTKSTFVAPIGIGFSLFIGHLVGIFWTGAGINPARAFSPALASLSFPTYHWLYWLGPALGAILAAGLYLGLKAMDYELVGGDADKEKSEGKLSMKQADLILETLRGLPVVLRGDYGSGSPRIERRDWWRLSGMDPYMMNEKKVRYTTDEESGESGHMESVPEAFDWGKVRRSNFGPNGVGGSRKWVR
;
A
#
# COMPACT_ATOMS: atom_id res chain seq x y z
N MET A 1 -25.71 -9.16 3.46
CA MET A 1 -26.04 -7.79 3.04
C MET A 1 -26.46 -7.82 1.58
N GLY A 2 -27.70 -7.41 1.26
CA GLY A 2 -28.25 -7.42 -0.11
C GLY A 2 -27.70 -6.33 -1.04
N LEU A 3 -26.41 -5.99 -0.93
CA LEU A 3 -25.76 -5.00 -1.79
C LEU A 3 -25.25 -5.70 -3.06
N GLY A 4 -25.30 -5.00 -4.20
CA GLY A 4 -24.64 -5.45 -5.42
C GLY A 4 -23.11 -5.57 -5.23
N PRO A 5 -22.40 -6.42 -6.00
CA PRO A 5 -20.97 -6.71 -5.81
C PRO A 5 -20.09 -5.45 -5.75
N THR A 6 -20.26 -4.52 -6.70
CA THR A 6 -19.48 -3.27 -6.74
C THR A 6 -19.73 -2.38 -5.53
N ALA A 7 -20.99 -2.26 -5.09
CA ALA A 7 -21.34 -1.46 -3.92
C ALA A 7 -20.74 -2.03 -2.63
N ARG A 8 -20.74 -3.37 -2.51
CA ARG A 8 -20.08 -4.07 -1.42
C ARG A 8 -18.57 -3.80 -1.43
N ASP A 9 -17.89 -3.89 -2.57
CA ASP A 9 -16.45 -3.70 -2.67
C ASP A 9 -16.03 -2.25 -2.32
N TYR A 10 -16.83 -1.28 -2.74
CA TYR A 10 -16.62 0.12 -2.42
C TYR A 10 -16.83 0.38 -0.93
N LEU A 11 -17.85 -0.22 -0.33
CA LEU A 11 -18.11 -0.14 1.10
C LEU A 11 -16.96 -0.76 1.92
N VAL A 12 -16.50 -1.96 1.55
CA VAL A 12 -15.36 -2.62 2.23
C VAL A 12 -14.10 -1.75 2.14
N SER A 13 -13.83 -1.20 0.95
CA SER A 13 -12.70 -0.30 0.75
C SER A 13 -12.83 0.97 1.58
N ALA A 14 -14.03 1.55 1.67
CA ALA A 14 -14.30 2.75 2.47
C ALA A 14 -14.09 2.51 3.96
N ILE A 15 -14.55 1.36 4.47
CA ILE A 15 -14.32 0.97 5.88
C ILE A 15 -12.81 0.80 6.13
N GLY A 16 -12.10 0.10 5.24
CA GLY A 16 -10.66 -0.09 5.33
C GLY A 16 -9.89 1.23 5.32
N GLU A 17 -10.22 2.13 4.39
CA GLU A 17 -9.62 3.46 4.31
C GLU A 17 -9.96 4.32 5.52
N PHE A 18 -11.19 4.26 6.04
CA PHE A 18 -11.56 5.03 7.24
C PHE A 18 -10.76 4.57 8.45
N VAL A 19 -10.83 3.28 8.79
CA VAL A 19 -10.19 2.74 10.00
C VAL A 19 -8.67 2.82 9.90
N GLY A 20 -8.11 2.48 8.74
CA GLY A 20 -6.66 2.50 8.56
C GLY A 20 -6.08 3.91 8.53
N THR A 21 -6.74 4.88 7.89
CA THR A 21 -6.32 6.30 7.93
C THR A 21 -6.43 6.85 9.35
N TYR A 22 -7.52 6.52 10.06
CA TYR A 22 -7.71 6.94 11.45
C TYR A 22 -6.57 6.43 12.33
N LEU A 23 -6.28 5.12 12.29
CA LEU A 23 -5.24 4.53 13.13
C LEU A 23 -3.85 5.05 12.75
N PHE A 24 -3.55 5.12 11.44
CA PHE A 24 -2.28 5.67 10.95
C PHE A 24 -2.04 7.08 11.51
N LEU A 25 -2.98 7.99 11.27
CA LEU A 25 -2.83 9.39 11.66
C LEU A 25 -2.95 9.59 13.17
N PHE A 26 -3.77 8.81 13.87
CA PHE A 26 -3.90 8.92 15.33
C PHE A 26 -2.56 8.65 16.03
N PHE A 27 -1.92 7.53 15.73
CA PHE A 27 -0.63 7.19 16.36
C PHE A 27 0.48 8.16 15.94
N ALA A 28 0.48 8.62 14.68
CA ALA A 28 1.46 9.58 14.23
C ALA A 28 1.28 10.97 14.87
N PHE A 29 0.04 11.45 15.00
CA PHE A 29 -0.30 12.69 15.70
C PHE A 29 0.01 12.60 17.19
N ALA A 30 -0.31 11.48 17.85
CA ALA A 30 0.02 11.26 19.25
C ALA A 30 1.54 11.26 19.51
N ALA A 31 2.32 10.60 18.64
CA ALA A 31 3.78 10.64 18.70
C ALA A 31 4.29 12.08 18.52
N THR A 32 3.76 12.82 17.56
CA THR A 32 4.16 14.21 17.30
C THR A 32 3.80 15.14 18.45
N GLN A 33 2.60 15.00 19.01
CA GLN A 33 2.15 15.75 20.18
C GLN A 33 3.08 15.51 21.37
N THR A 34 3.51 14.26 21.57
CA THR A 34 4.42 13.88 22.66
C THR A 34 5.82 14.47 22.43
N ALA A 35 6.35 14.37 21.21
CA ALA A 35 7.68 14.84 20.86
C ALA A 35 7.82 16.37 20.93
N ASN A 36 6.74 17.09 20.63
CA ASN A 36 6.71 18.55 20.62
C ASN A 36 6.33 19.18 21.96
N GLN A 37 6.10 18.40 23.03
CA GLN A 37 5.85 18.97 24.34
C GLN A 37 7.02 19.83 24.81
N PRO A 38 6.78 21.01 25.39
CA PRO A 38 7.85 21.84 25.95
C PRO A 38 8.48 21.15 27.17
N ASN A 39 9.68 20.59 27.02
CA ASN A 39 10.39 19.92 28.12
C ASN A 39 11.22 20.87 29.01
N GLY A 40 10.85 22.16 29.09
CA GLY A 40 11.56 23.16 29.91
C GLY A 40 12.99 23.48 29.45
N THR A 41 13.51 22.78 28.45
CA THR A 41 14.81 23.07 27.83
C THR A 41 14.61 24.04 26.66
N VAL A 42 15.07 25.27 26.85
CA VAL A 42 15.10 26.28 25.80
C VAL A 42 16.10 25.82 24.72
N PRO A 43 15.72 25.77 23.44
CA PRO A 43 16.67 25.50 22.36
C PRO A 43 17.86 26.46 22.45
N PRO A 44 19.12 26.00 22.25
CA PRO A 44 20.30 26.84 22.43
C PRO A 44 20.32 28.11 21.55
N THR A 45 19.53 28.13 20.47
CA THR A 45 19.14 29.34 19.73
C THR A 45 17.72 29.17 19.15
N ALA A 46 17.04 30.28 18.81
CA ALA A 46 15.68 30.28 18.25
C ALA A 46 15.52 29.47 16.94
N ASN A 47 16.63 29.11 16.27
CA ASN A 47 16.67 28.33 15.04
C ASN A 47 17.35 26.96 15.20
N ALA A 48 17.67 26.54 16.43
CA ALA A 48 18.34 25.26 16.66
C ALA A 48 17.39 24.08 16.41
N THR A 49 17.73 23.23 15.44
CA THR A 49 17.01 21.99 15.17
C THR A 49 17.31 20.94 16.24
N ASN A 50 16.28 20.32 16.82
CA ASN A 50 16.44 19.16 17.68
C ASN A 50 16.26 17.86 16.87
N THR A 51 17.37 17.27 16.42
CA THR A 51 17.37 16.07 15.58
C THR A 51 16.75 14.85 16.27
N SER A 52 16.80 14.75 17.60
CA SER A 52 16.16 13.65 18.33
C SER A 52 14.63 13.72 18.27
N VAL A 53 14.05 14.92 18.34
CA VAL A 53 12.61 15.16 18.15
C VAL A 53 12.21 14.86 16.72
N LEU A 54 12.98 15.32 15.73
CA LEU A 54 12.70 15.03 14.32
C LEU A 54 12.73 13.52 14.02
N LEU A 55 13.73 12.81 14.55
CA LEU A 55 13.85 11.36 14.39
C LEU A 55 12.67 10.62 15.02
N TYR A 56 12.26 11.01 16.22
CA TYR A 56 11.11 10.43 16.92
C TYR A 56 9.82 10.60 16.10
N ILE A 57 9.55 11.82 15.61
CA ILE A 57 8.37 12.11 14.80
C ILE A 57 8.42 11.31 13.49
N ALA A 58 9.56 11.32 12.79
CA ALA A 58 9.70 10.60 11.54
C ALA A 58 9.45 9.10 11.71
N LEU A 59 10.03 8.50 12.75
CA LEU A 59 9.81 7.08 13.07
C LEU A 59 8.34 6.83 13.40
N GLY A 60 7.69 7.70 14.16
CA GLY A 60 6.26 7.61 14.49
C GLY A 60 5.37 7.56 13.24
N PHE A 61 5.58 8.46 12.28
CA PHE A 61 4.83 8.45 11.02
C PHE A 61 5.13 7.21 10.17
N GLY A 62 6.42 6.90 9.95
CA GLY A 62 6.81 5.78 9.11
C GLY A 62 6.38 4.42 9.65
N ALA A 63 6.59 4.16 10.94
CA ALA A 63 6.19 2.92 11.60
C ALA A 63 4.66 2.78 11.68
N SER A 64 3.96 3.87 11.98
CA SER A 64 2.48 3.87 12.00
C SER A 64 1.92 3.55 10.61
N LEU A 65 2.47 4.15 9.55
CA LEU A 65 2.05 3.83 8.19
C LEU A 65 2.35 2.36 7.85
N ALA A 66 3.58 1.89 8.10
CA ALA A 66 3.96 0.50 7.81
C ALA A 66 2.99 -0.50 8.46
N ALA A 67 2.72 -0.33 9.76
CA ALA A 67 1.84 -1.22 10.52
C ALA A 67 0.41 -1.20 9.96
N ASN A 68 -0.16 -0.02 9.74
CA ASN A 68 -1.55 0.09 9.29
C ASN A 68 -1.72 -0.35 7.83
N VAL A 69 -0.76 -0.07 6.96
CA VAL A 69 -0.78 -0.60 5.59
C VAL A 69 -0.72 -2.12 5.67
N TRP A 70 0.15 -2.71 6.50
CA TRP A 70 0.23 -4.17 6.66
C TRP A 70 -1.10 -4.80 7.09
N VAL A 71 -1.81 -4.18 8.04
CA VAL A 71 -3.09 -4.68 8.55
C VAL A 71 -4.20 -4.61 7.50
N PHE A 72 -4.31 -3.51 6.78
CA PHE A 72 -5.44 -3.22 5.89
C PHE A 72 -5.13 -3.38 4.40
N PHE A 73 -3.92 -3.83 4.03
CA PHE A 73 -3.50 -4.01 2.65
C PHE A 73 -4.50 -4.83 1.83
N ARG A 74 -5.03 -5.90 2.43
CA ARG A 74 -6.00 -6.81 1.79
C ARG A 74 -7.45 -6.35 1.87
N VAL A 75 -7.74 -5.25 2.58
CA VAL A 75 -9.09 -4.71 2.76
C VAL A 75 -9.35 -3.60 1.75
N SER A 76 -8.51 -2.58 1.71
CA SER A 76 -8.67 -1.41 0.83
C SER A 76 -7.49 -1.16 -0.11
N GLY A 77 -6.36 -1.85 0.09
CA GLY A 77 -5.07 -1.50 -0.50
C GLY A 77 -4.21 -0.59 0.40
N GLY A 78 -4.78 -0.07 1.51
CA GLY A 78 -4.05 0.75 2.48
C GLY A 78 -3.52 2.07 1.91
N GLN A 79 -4.36 2.86 1.24
CA GLN A 79 -3.92 4.07 0.54
C GLN A 79 -3.65 5.21 1.53
N PHE A 80 -4.60 5.46 2.44
CA PHE A 80 -4.56 6.39 3.58
C PHE A 80 -4.10 7.82 3.28
N ASN A 81 -4.11 8.19 2.00
CA ASN A 81 -3.55 9.43 1.50
C ASN A 81 -4.26 9.80 0.19
N PRO A 82 -4.88 10.99 0.11
CA PRO A 82 -5.51 11.45 -1.13
C PRO A 82 -4.56 11.53 -2.32
N ALA A 83 -3.27 11.86 -2.11
CA ALA A 83 -2.28 11.91 -3.18
C ALA A 83 -1.93 10.51 -3.72
N VAL A 84 -1.87 9.50 -2.85
CA VAL A 84 -1.69 8.09 -3.24
C VAL A 84 -2.90 7.61 -4.04
N THR A 85 -4.10 7.89 -3.54
CA THR A 85 -5.36 7.56 -4.23
C THR A 85 -5.40 8.18 -5.63
N PHE A 86 -5.00 9.45 -5.72
CA PHE A 86 -4.91 10.18 -6.99
C PHE A 86 -3.88 9.55 -7.95
N ALA A 87 -2.67 9.22 -7.49
CA ALA A 87 -1.68 8.53 -8.33
C ALA A 87 -2.19 7.18 -8.86
N LEU A 88 -2.90 6.42 -8.02
CA LEU A 88 -3.49 5.14 -8.44
C LEU A 88 -4.61 5.33 -9.47
N VAL A 89 -5.31 6.47 -9.47
CA VAL A 89 -6.24 6.83 -10.56
C VAL A 89 -5.46 7.12 -11.85
N LEU A 90 -4.35 7.88 -11.76
CA LEU A 90 -3.55 8.24 -12.94
C LEU A 90 -3.00 7.01 -13.68
N ILE A 91 -2.63 5.96 -12.95
CA ILE A 91 -2.13 4.71 -13.55
C ILE A 91 -3.25 3.68 -13.84
N GLY A 92 -4.51 4.03 -13.61
CA GLY A 92 -5.67 3.15 -13.87
C GLY A 92 -5.89 2.03 -12.84
N ALA A 93 -5.14 2.00 -11.73
CA ALA A 93 -5.28 1.01 -10.67
C ALA A 93 -6.53 1.23 -9.79
N VAL A 94 -7.03 2.46 -9.71
CA VAL A 94 -8.24 2.82 -8.95
C VAL A 94 -9.22 3.56 -9.86
N PRO A 95 -10.49 3.13 -9.95
CA PRO A 95 -11.49 3.87 -10.73
C PRO A 95 -11.73 5.28 -10.15
N PRO A 96 -11.89 6.33 -10.98
CA PRO A 96 -12.14 7.69 -10.50
C PRO A 96 -13.34 7.82 -9.55
N VAL A 97 -14.41 7.06 -9.80
CA VAL A 97 -15.61 7.05 -8.94
C VAL A 97 -15.30 6.50 -7.55
N LYS A 98 -14.46 5.46 -7.47
CA LYS A 98 -13.99 4.92 -6.19
C LYS A 98 -13.14 5.95 -5.46
N ALA A 99 -12.22 6.61 -6.15
CA ALA A 99 -11.38 7.66 -5.57
C ALA A 99 -12.19 8.85 -5.03
N ALA A 100 -13.22 9.28 -5.77
CA ALA A 100 -14.14 10.34 -5.33
C ALA A 100 -14.89 9.99 -4.02
N LEU A 101 -15.04 8.69 -3.72
CA LEU A 101 -15.59 8.20 -2.45
C LEU A 101 -14.51 8.07 -1.37
N LEU A 102 -13.33 7.54 -1.69
CA LEU A 102 -12.27 7.27 -0.71
C LEU A 102 -11.57 8.54 -0.20
N ILE A 103 -11.38 9.56 -1.04
CA ILE A 103 -10.70 10.81 -0.62
C ILE A 103 -11.45 11.51 0.51
N PRO A 104 -12.77 11.79 0.42
CA PRO A 104 -13.52 12.34 1.55
C PRO A 104 -13.46 11.47 2.80
N ILE A 105 -13.47 10.14 2.64
CA ILE A 105 -13.35 9.19 3.76
C ILE A 105 -12.00 9.32 4.47
N GLN A 106 -10.90 9.46 3.73
CA GLN A 106 -9.56 9.69 4.29
C GLN A 106 -9.50 11.03 5.06
N LEU A 107 -10.09 12.10 4.51
CA LEU A 107 -10.17 13.41 5.19
C LEU A 107 -10.98 13.35 6.49
N LEU A 108 -12.13 12.67 6.46
CA LEU A 108 -12.96 12.46 7.65
C LEU A 108 -12.20 11.65 8.69
N ALA A 109 -11.63 10.51 8.31
CA ALA A 109 -10.86 9.65 9.22
C ALA A 109 -9.68 10.40 9.88
N GLY A 110 -8.94 11.20 9.10
CA GLY A 110 -7.87 12.03 9.63
C GLY A 110 -8.38 13.08 10.61
N THR A 111 -9.55 13.67 10.34
CA THR A 111 -10.18 14.65 11.25
C THR A 111 -10.57 13.99 12.57
N PHE A 112 -11.16 12.79 12.53
CA PHE A 112 -11.43 12.00 13.73
C PHE A 112 -10.14 11.66 14.47
N ALA A 113 -9.06 11.30 13.76
CA ALA A 113 -7.77 11.04 14.37
C ALA A 113 -7.17 12.26 15.09
N ALA A 114 -7.24 13.44 14.47
CA ALA A 114 -6.76 14.70 15.05
C ALA A 114 -7.57 15.10 16.30
N LEU A 115 -8.91 14.98 16.24
CA LEU A 115 -9.79 15.26 17.38
C LEU A 115 -9.56 14.26 18.52
N SER A 116 -9.44 12.96 18.22
CA SER A 116 -9.10 11.94 19.20
C SER A 116 -7.74 12.21 19.84
N ALA A 117 -6.70 12.51 19.06
CA ALA A 117 -5.37 12.81 19.58
C ALA A 117 -5.40 14.04 20.50
N ARG A 118 -6.11 15.11 20.12
CA ARG A 118 -6.32 16.29 20.97
C ARG A 118 -7.06 15.95 22.27
N ALA A 119 -8.01 15.02 22.23
CA ALA A 119 -8.83 14.67 23.38
C ALA A 119 -8.09 13.77 24.39
N VAL A 120 -7.25 12.84 23.92
CA VAL A 120 -6.67 11.79 24.77
C VAL A 120 -5.20 12.01 25.12
N ILE A 121 -4.45 12.80 24.33
CA ILE A 121 -3.04 13.08 24.59
C ILE A 121 -2.93 14.42 25.34
N PRO A 122 -2.27 14.47 26.51
CA PRO A 122 -2.11 15.71 27.27
C PRO A 122 -1.44 16.82 26.46
N GLY A 123 -1.99 18.02 26.54
CA GLY A 123 -1.50 19.22 25.84
C GLY A 123 -2.65 20.18 25.57
N LYS A 124 -2.43 21.48 25.77
CA LYS A 124 -3.47 22.49 25.53
C LYS A 124 -3.68 22.76 24.03
N ASP A 125 -2.58 22.73 23.28
CA ASP A 125 -2.53 23.10 21.87
C ASP A 125 -2.28 21.88 20.97
N ILE A 126 -2.75 21.96 19.72
CA ILE A 126 -2.43 20.98 18.68
C ILE A 126 -0.99 21.24 18.20
N LEU A 127 -0.07 20.35 18.56
CA LEU A 127 1.36 20.46 18.24
C LEU A 127 1.79 19.56 17.07
N PHE A 128 0.82 19.02 16.33
CA PHE A 128 1.04 18.11 15.19
C PHE A 128 0.53 18.66 13.86
N ALA A 129 0.10 19.92 13.84
CA ALA A 129 -0.22 20.64 12.60
C ALA A 129 1.05 20.88 11.76
N VAL A 130 0.88 20.94 10.44
CA VAL A 130 1.96 21.30 9.53
C VAL A 130 2.16 22.82 9.50
N SER A 131 3.40 23.26 9.35
CA SER A 131 3.75 24.67 9.21
C SER A 131 5.07 24.82 8.46
N LEU A 132 5.23 25.93 7.73
CA LEU A 132 6.53 26.27 7.16
C LEU A 132 7.53 26.59 8.27
N GLY A 133 8.72 26.01 8.16
CA GLY A 133 9.83 26.25 9.06
C GLY A 133 10.53 27.60 8.82
N PRO A 134 11.47 27.98 9.70
CA PRO A 134 12.20 29.24 9.58
C PRO A 134 12.91 29.37 8.23
N GLY A 135 12.70 30.50 7.55
CA GLY A 135 13.38 30.82 6.29
C GLY A 135 12.85 30.10 5.05
N VAL A 136 11.78 29.29 5.16
CA VAL A 136 11.19 28.59 4.01
C VAL A 136 10.10 29.44 3.37
N THR A 137 10.28 29.77 2.10
CA THR A 137 9.24 30.43 1.30
C THR A 137 8.14 29.44 0.91
N PRO A 138 6.90 29.88 0.63
CA PRO A 138 5.84 28.99 0.15
C PRO A 138 6.21 28.19 -1.11
N VAL A 139 7.00 28.78 -2.00
CA VAL A 139 7.48 28.10 -3.22
C VAL A 139 8.47 26.98 -2.86
N GLN A 140 9.44 27.24 -1.98
CA GLN A 140 10.33 26.18 -1.49
C GLN A 140 9.54 25.06 -0.79
N GLY A 141 8.58 25.42 0.06
CA GLY A 141 7.70 24.47 0.72
C GLY A 141 6.92 23.60 -0.28
N LEU A 142 6.39 24.19 -1.35
CA LEU A 142 5.71 23.46 -2.42
C LEU A 142 6.61 22.40 -3.07
N PHE A 143 7.84 22.75 -3.44
CA PHE A 143 8.78 21.82 -4.07
C PHE A 143 9.26 20.74 -3.10
N ILE A 144 9.46 21.07 -1.83
CA ILE A 144 9.75 20.08 -0.79
C ILE A 144 8.60 19.07 -0.73
N GLU A 145 7.37 19.52 -0.52
CA GLU A 145 6.19 18.63 -0.45
C GLU A 145 6.00 17.77 -1.71
N MET A 146 6.27 18.33 -2.88
CA MET A 146 6.25 17.61 -4.16
C MET A 146 7.26 16.45 -4.18
N LEU A 147 8.52 16.70 -3.83
CA LEU A 147 9.58 15.68 -3.86
C LEU A 147 9.40 14.59 -2.80
N LEU A 148 8.96 14.99 -1.59
CA LEU A 148 8.68 14.02 -0.53
C LEU A 148 7.50 13.11 -0.90
N THR A 149 6.45 13.68 -1.52
CA THR A 149 5.31 12.89 -2.01
C THR A 149 5.68 12.01 -3.19
N PHE A 150 6.51 12.52 -4.10
CA PHE A 150 7.06 11.72 -5.20
C PHE A 150 7.78 10.47 -4.66
N MET A 151 8.66 10.61 -3.66
CA MET A 151 9.39 9.50 -3.05
C MET A 151 8.44 8.44 -2.46
N LEU A 152 7.39 8.87 -1.75
CA LEU A 152 6.37 7.96 -1.23
C LEU A 152 5.64 7.21 -2.36
N ILE A 153 5.15 7.94 -3.36
CA ILE A 153 4.29 7.37 -4.39
C ILE A 153 5.08 6.48 -5.33
N ILE A 154 6.29 6.85 -5.75
CA ILE A 154 7.11 5.97 -6.59
C ILE A 154 7.44 4.67 -5.86
N THR A 155 7.66 4.72 -4.54
CA THR A 155 7.84 3.50 -3.72
C THR A 155 6.59 2.62 -3.77
N ILE A 156 5.39 3.20 -3.61
CA ILE A 156 4.13 2.46 -3.69
C ILE A 156 3.94 1.83 -5.06
N LEU A 157 4.15 2.58 -6.14
CA LEU A 157 3.96 2.07 -7.50
C LEU A 157 4.92 0.92 -7.80
N MET A 158 6.20 1.05 -7.45
CA MET A 158 7.20 0.03 -7.71
C MET A 158 7.09 -1.22 -6.81
N LEU A 159 6.49 -1.11 -5.61
CA LEU A 159 6.35 -2.25 -4.68
C LEU A 159 4.97 -2.92 -4.71
N VAL A 160 3.91 -2.21 -5.12
CA VAL A 160 2.52 -2.67 -5.02
C VAL A 160 1.86 -2.82 -6.38
N ALA A 161 2.05 -1.87 -7.31
CA ALA A 161 1.48 -2.01 -8.65
C ALA A 161 2.20 -3.13 -9.42
N GLU A 162 3.48 -3.33 -9.12
CA GLU A 162 4.27 -4.45 -9.61
C GLU A 162 4.13 -5.67 -8.72
N LYS A 163 3.45 -6.71 -9.24
CA LYS A 163 3.33 -7.98 -8.53
C LYS A 163 4.62 -8.77 -8.68
N THR A 164 5.50 -8.64 -7.70
CA THR A 164 6.72 -9.45 -7.56
C THR A 164 6.63 -10.41 -6.39
N LYS A 165 7.59 -11.33 -6.26
CA LYS A 165 7.71 -12.23 -5.09
C LYS A 165 7.83 -11.46 -3.77
N SER A 166 8.26 -10.21 -3.83
CA SER A 166 8.47 -9.33 -2.68
C SER A 166 7.28 -8.42 -2.38
N THR A 167 6.15 -8.53 -3.09
CA THR A 167 4.97 -7.68 -2.84
C THR A 167 4.48 -7.75 -1.39
N PHE A 168 4.69 -8.87 -0.69
CA PHE A 168 4.29 -9.01 0.72
C PHE A 168 5.07 -8.11 1.70
N VAL A 169 6.29 -7.68 1.36
CA VAL A 169 7.09 -6.73 2.17
C VAL A 169 6.84 -5.26 1.79
N ALA A 170 5.99 -4.99 0.79
CA ALA A 170 5.66 -3.64 0.36
C ALA A 170 5.26 -2.69 1.52
N PRO A 171 4.46 -3.10 2.54
CA PRO A 171 4.10 -2.18 3.61
C PRO A 171 5.30 -1.63 4.41
N ILE A 172 6.36 -2.43 4.60
CA ILE A 172 7.60 -1.94 5.26
C ILE A 172 8.29 -0.90 4.38
N GLY A 173 8.45 -1.19 3.09
CA GLY A 173 9.08 -0.25 2.15
C GLY A 173 8.32 1.08 2.06
N ILE A 174 6.99 1.02 2.05
CA ILE A 174 6.10 2.19 2.04
C ILE A 174 6.29 3.02 3.32
N GLY A 175 6.27 2.40 4.50
CA GLY A 175 6.49 3.12 5.76
C GLY A 175 7.91 3.68 5.88
N PHE A 176 8.93 2.98 5.38
CA PHE A 176 10.30 3.48 5.34
C PHE A 176 10.48 4.67 4.40
N SER A 177 9.79 4.68 3.27
CA SER A 177 9.74 5.84 2.37
C SER A 177 9.10 7.05 3.04
N LEU A 178 7.99 6.85 3.76
CA LEU A 178 7.39 7.93 4.55
C LEU A 178 8.32 8.42 5.67
N PHE A 179 9.03 7.50 6.34
CA PHE A 179 10.06 7.82 7.35
C PHE A 179 11.15 8.73 6.77
N ILE A 180 11.71 8.39 5.61
CA ILE A 180 12.69 9.23 4.90
C ILE A 180 12.07 10.60 4.57
N GLY A 181 10.85 10.60 4.05
CA GLY A 181 10.13 11.84 3.75
C GLY A 181 10.01 12.76 4.97
N HIS A 182 9.73 12.19 6.13
CA HIS A 182 9.63 12.94 7.38
C HIS A 182 10.98 13.38 7.93
N LEU A 183 12.03 12.55 7.85
CA LEU A 183 13.39 12.92 8.23
C LEU A 183 13.84 14.20 7.52
N VAL A 184 13.45 14.37 6.26
CA VAL A 184 13.76 15.57 5.47
C VAL A 184 12.76 16.69 5.74
N GLY A 185 11.46 16.40 5.73
CA GLY A 185 10.41 17.41 5.61
C GLY A 185 9.94 18.07 6.90
N ILE A 186 10.07 17.42 8.07
CA ILE A 186 9.42 17.90 9.31
C ILE A 186 9.89 19.32 9.65
N PHE A 187 11.20 19.57 9.60
CA PHE A 187 11.76 20.87 9.98
C PHE A 187 11.35 22.00 9.01
N TRP A 188 11.17 21.69 7.73
CA TRP A 188 10.98 22.70 6.69
C TRP A 188 9.51 22.99 6.38
N THR A 189 8.64 21.98 6.42
CA THR A 189 7.23 22.12 6.03
C THR A 189 6.28 21.46 7.02
N GLY A 190 6.80 20.81 8.07
CA GLY A 190 6.03 19.90 8.91
C GLY A 190 5.80 18.53 8.26
N ALA A 191 6.34 18.26 7.06
CA ALA A 191 6.13 17.04 6.27
C ALA A 191 4.63 16.72 6.07
N GLY A 192 3.98 17.46 5.18
CA GLY A 192 2.61 17.18 4.75
C GLY A 192 2.52 15.80 4.09
N ILE A 193 3.04 15.66 2.87
CA ILE A 193 3.11 14.46 2.01
C ILE A 193 1.72 13.87 1.63
N ASN A 194 0.72 14.20 2.45
CA ASN A 194 -0.60 13.63 2.49
C ASN A 194 -1.59 14.76 2.81
N PRO A 195 -2.47 15.11 1.87
CA PRO A 195 -3.47 16.16 2.10
C PRO A 195 -4.37 15.89 3.32
N ALA A 196 -4.72 14.64 3.62
CA ALA A 196 -5.50 14.31 4.82
C ALA A 196 -4.71 14.56 6.11
N ARG A 197 -3.41 14.24 6.14
CA ARG A 197 -2.51 14.54 7.26
C ARG A 197 -2.39 16.03 7.52
N ALA A 198 -2.33 16.85 6.47
CA ALA A 198 -2.18 18.30 6.58
C ALA A 198 -3.51 18.99 6.95
N PHE A 199 -4.60 18.58 6.30
CA PHE A 199 -5.94 19.13 6.49
C PHE A 199 -6.49 18.91 7.90
N SER A 200 -6.31 17.70 8.43
CA SER A 200 -7.03 17.27 9.64
C SER A 200 -6.69 18.11 10.90
N PRO A 201 -5.41 18.41 11.21
CA PRO A 201 -5.08 19.27 12.34
C PRO A 201 -5.53 20.73 12.14
N ALA A 202 -5.51 21.23 10.90
CA ALA A 202 -5.99 22.57 10.56
C ALA A 202 -7.50 22.69 10.77
N LEU A 203 -8.27 21.67 10.37
CA LEU A 203 -9.70 21.61 10.63
C LEU A 203 -10.00 21.46 12.13
N ALA A 204 -9.28 20.58 12.84
CA ALA A 204 -9.48 20.35 14.27
C ALA A 204 -9.11 21.56 15.15
N SER A 205 -8.24 22.46 14.67
CA SER A 205 -7.89 23.74 15.30
C SER A 205 -8.68 24.93 14.75
N LEU A 206 -9.52 24.72 13.72
CA LEU A 206 -10.19 25.78 12.96
C LEU A 206 -9.22 26.88 12.48
N SER A 207 -7.99 26.50 12.16
CA SER A 207 -6.91 27.41 11.79
C SER A 207 -6.16 26.88 10.58
N PHE A 208 -6.29 27.60 9.47
CA PHE A 208 -5.62 27.29 8.22
C PHE A 208 -4.59 28.37 7.90
N PRO A 209 -3.30 28.03 7.71
CA PRO A 209 -2.34 29.00 7.22
C PRO A 209 -2.71 29.42 5.79
N THR A 210 -2.41 30.67 5.41
CA THR A 210 -2.68 31.18 4.05
C THR A 210 -2.00 30.37 2.96
N TYR A 211 -0.89 29.72 3.29
CA TYR A 211 -0.13 28.84 2.40
C TYR A 211 -0.62 27.38 2.39
N HIS A 212 -1.73 27.03 3.06
CA HIS A 212 -2.17 25.64 3.20
C HIS A 212 -2.41 24.91 1.87
N TRP A 213 -2.69 25.64 0.79
CA TRP A 213 -2.84 25.11 -0.56
C TRP A 213 -1.61 24.29 -1.04
N LEU A 214 -0.41 24.58 -0.53
CA LEU A 214 0.80 23.84 -0.92
C LEU A 214 0.77 22.38 -0.47
N TYR A 215 0.06 22.06 0.61
CA TYR A 215 -0.12 20.67 1.08
C TYR A 215 -1.15 19.88 0.27
N TRP A 216 -1.77 20.51 -0.73
CA TRP A 216 -2.61 19.88 -1.73
C TRP A 216 -1.90 19.83 -3.07
N LEU A 217 -1.42 20.99 -3.54
CA LEU A 217 -0.78 21.10 -4.84
C LEU A 217 0.58 20.37 -4.88
N GLY A 218 1.40 20.48 -3.84
CA GLY A 218 2.69 19.78 -3.75
C GLY A 218 2.51 18.28 -3.88
N PRO A 219 1.70 17.64 -3.01
CA PRO A 219 1.43 16.21 -3.13
C PRO A 219 0.79 15.78 -4.46
N ALA A 220 -0.09 16.59 -5.05
CA ALA A 220 -0.66 16.31 -6.37
C ALA A 220 0.40 16.34 -7.49
N LEU A 221 1.31 17.31 -7.48
CA LEU A 221 2.43 17.37 -8.43
C LEU A 221 3.39 16.18 -8.22
N GLY A 222 3.65 15.80 -6.97
CA GLY A 222 4.47 14.62 -6.65
C GLY A 222 3.84 13.33 -7.18
N ALA A 223 2.52 13.19 -7.06
CA ALA A 223 1.75 12.09 -7.62
C ALA A 223 1.82 12.02 -9.16
N ILE A 224 1.66 13.17 -9.84
CA ILE A 224 1.78 13.26 -11.30
C ILE A 224 3.19 12.85 -11.75
N LEU A 225 4.23 13.38 -11.08
CA LEU A 225 5.62 13.07 -11.42
C LEU A 225 5.93 11.58 -11.23
N ALA A 226 5.48 10.98 -10.12
CA ALA A 226 5.71 9.57 -9.83
C ALA A 226 4.95 8.66 -10.81
N ALA A 227 3.69 8.97 -11.10
CA ALA A 227 2.90 8.23 -12.09
C ALA A 227 3.51 8.35 -13.49
N GLY A 228 3.96 9.55 -13.90
CA GLY A 228 4.63 9.77 -15.17
C GLY A 228 5.93 8.98 -15.32
N LEU A 229 6.77 8.98 -14.28
CA LEU A 229 7.99 8.16 -14.26
C LEU A 229 7.67 6.67 -14.33
N TYR A 230 6.73 6.18 -13.52
CA TYR A 230 6.32 4.78 -13.50
C TYR A 230 5.81 4.34 -14.88
N LEU A 231 4.87 5.08 -15.48
CA LEU A 231 4.34 4.77 -16.81
C LEU A 231 5.42 4.84 -17.90
N GLY A 232 6.36 5.79 -17.80
CA GLY A 232 7.51 5.87 -18.69
C GLY A 232 8.41 4.64 -18.60
N LEU A 233 8.72 4.18 -17.39
CA LEU A 233 9.49 2.96 -17.17
C LEU A 233 8.76 1.72 -17.71
N LYS A 234 7.44 1.62 -17.52
CA LYS A 234 6.62 0.54 -18.09
C LYS A 234 6.59 0.55 -19.61
N ALA A 235 6.51 1.73 -20.22
CA ALA A 235 6.58 1.86 -21.68
C ALA A 235 7.95 1.46 -22.27
N MET A 236 8.99 1.40 -21.43
CA MET A 236 10.33 0.96 -21.79
C MET A 236 10.62 -0.50 -21.39
N ASP A 237 9.62 -1.25 -20.91
CA ASP A 237 9.76 -2.63 -20.43
C ASP A 237 10.93 -2.79 -19.45
N TYR A 238 11.03 -1.89 -18.46
CA TYR A 238 12.18 -1.85 -17.54
C TYR A 238 12.44 -3.19 -16.81
N GLU A 239 11.42 -4.05 -16.68
CA GLU A 239 11.57 -5.37 -16.07
C GLU A 239 12.52 -6.28 -16.86
N LEU A 240 12.70 -6.03 -18.16
CA LEU A 240 13.63 -6.79 -18.99
C LEU A 240 15.09 -6.42 -18.72
N VAL A 241 15.35 -5.23 -18.19
CA VAL A 241 16.70 -4.73 -17.89
C VAL A 241 17.25 -5.35 -16.60
N GLY A 242 16.40 -5.56 -15.60
CA GLY A 242 16.79 -6.08 -14.28
C GLY A 242 17.11 -7.57 -14.23
N GLY A 243 16.91 -8.31 -15.33
CA GLY A 243 17.05 -9.76 -15.38
C GLY A 243 15.99 -10.51 -14.58
N ASP A 244 16.12 -11.83 -14.46
CA ASP A 244 15.15 -12.78 -13.89
C ASP A 244 14.86 -12.62 -12.37
N ALA A 245 15.23 -11.50 -11.75
CA ALA A 245 15.15 -11.30 -10.29
C ALA A 245 13.74 -11.57 -9.72
N ASP A 246 12.67 -11.31 -10.50
CA ASP A 246 11.29 -11.37 -10.01
C ASP A 246 10.31 -12.19 -10.85
N LYS A 247 10.76 -12.96 -11.86
CA LYS A 247 9.82 -13.84 -12.58
C LYS A 247 9.27 -14.90 -11.61
N GLU A 248 7.98 -14.81 -11.30
CA GLU A 248 7.21 -16.04 -11.15
C GLU A 248 7.42 -16.81 -12.46
N LYS A 249 7.83 -18.08 -12.36
CA LYS A 249 7.45 -19.02 -13.40
C LYS A 249 5.93 -18.95 -13.40
N SER A 250 5.35 -18.15 -14.30
CA SER A 250 4.00 -18.42 -14.76
C SER A 250 4.02 -19.89 -15.16
N GLU A 251 3.48 -20.77 -14.33
CA GLU A 251 3.10 -22.11 -14.73
C GLU A 251 1.88 -21.98 -15.66
N GLY A 252 2.10 -21.31 -16.78
CA GLY A 252 1.33 -21.39 -18.00
C GLY A 252 2.21 -22.05 -19.05
N LYS A 253 2.81 -23.22 -18.73
CA LYS A 253 3.15 -24.16 -19.78
C LYS A 253 1.80 -24.56 -20.39
N LEU A 254 1.47 -24.02 -21.57
CA LEU A 254 0.84 -24.88 -22.57
C LEU A 254 1.76 -26.10 -22.62
N SER A 255 1.30 -27.20 -22.04
CA SER A 255 2.01 -28.47 -22.11
C SER A 255 2.33 -28.68 -23.59
N MET A 256 3.56 -29.07 -23.94
CA MET A 256 3.93 -29.29 -25.36
C MET A 256 2.87 -30.13 -26.09
N LYS A 257 2.18 -31.02 -25.38
CA LYS A 257 1.02 -31.79 -25.85
C LYS A 257 -0.18 -30.94 -26.31
N GLN A 258 -0.49 -29.81 -25.65
CA GLN A 258 -1.57 -28.90 -26.04
C GLN A 258 -1.18 -28.02 -27.23
N ALA A 259 0.09 -27.60 -27.32
CA ALA A 259 0.61 -26.88 -28.48
C ALA A 259 0.65 -27.80 -29.72
N ASP A 260 1.08 -29.06 -29.54
CA ASP A 260 1.05 -30.07 -30.60
C ASP A 260 -0.39 -30.40 -31.03
N LEU A 261 -1.34 -30.50 -30.10
CA LEU A 261 -2.75 -30.72 -30.41
C LEU A 261 -3.36 -29.56 -31.22
N ILE A 262 -3.00 -28.32 -30.91
CA ILE A 262 -3.42 -27.13 -31.66
C ILE A 262 -2.78 -27.15 -33.06
N LEU A 263 -1.49 -27.48 -33.16
CA LEU A 263 -0.79 -27.55 -34.45
C LEU A 263 -1.30 -28.69 -35.34
N GLU A 264 -1.67 -29.82 -34.75
CA GLU A 264 -2.23 -30.97 -35.47
C GLU A 264 -3.67 -30.69 -35.94
N THR A 265 -4.46 -29.98 -35.12
CA THR A 265 -5.78 -29.47 -35.50
C THR A 265 -5.68 -28.43 -36.62
N LEU A 266 -4.67 -27.55 -36.59
CA LEU A 266 -4.44 -26.54 -37.63
C LEU A 266 -3.89 -27.14 -38.94
N ARG A 267 -3.14 -28.24 -38.89
CA ARG A 267 -2.65 -28.97 -40.07
C ARG A 267 -3.74 -29.78 -40.79
N GLY A 268 -4.85 -30.07 -40.11
CA GLY A 268 -6.01 -30.77 -40.68
C GLY A 268 -7.04 -29.87 -41.36
N LEU A 269 -6.89 -28.55 -41.33
CA LEU A 269 -7.83 -27.62 -41.95
C LEU A 269 -7.54 -27.44 -43.45
N PRO A 270 -8.54 -27.50 -44.34
CA PRO A 270 -8.34 -27.26 -45.77
C PRO A 270 -7.83 -25.84 -46.04
N VAL A 271 -6.87 -25.73 -46.95
CA VAL A 271 -6.14 -24.51 -47.33
C VAL A 271 -7.09 -23.49 -47.98
N VAL A 272 -7.78 -22.69 -47.17
CA VAL A 272 -8.51 -21.48 -47.60
C VAL A 272 -8.21 -20.34 -46.65
N LEU A 273 -6.94 -20.10 -46.33
CA LEU A 273 -6.47 -18.88 -45.65
C LEU A 273 -5.03 -18.49 -46.09
N ARG A 274 -4.72 -18.58 -47.38
CA ARG A 274 -3.69 -17.72 -47.98
C ARG A 274 -4.41 -16.50 -48.53
N GLY A 275 -4.51 -15.45 -47.72
CA GLY A 275 -5.16 -14.20 -48.10
C GLY A 275 -4.31 -13.45 -49.12
N ASP A 276 -4.84 -13.33 -50.35
CA ASP A 276 -4.53 -12.23 -51.25
C ASP A 276 -5.10 -10.92 -50.69
N TYR A 277 -4.34 -9.84 -50.85
CA TYR A 277 -4.69 -8.50 -50.40
C TYR A 277 -5.83 -7.93 -51.25
N GLY A 278 -6.99 -7.69 -50.61
CA GLY A 278 -8.12 -6.98 -51.17
C GLY A 278 -8.69 -5.99 -50.15
N SER A 279 -8.82 -4.73 -50.57
CA SER A 279 -9.26 -3.53 -49.85
C SER A 279 -10.43 -3.71 -48.86
N GLY A 280 -10.24 -3.26 -47.62
CA GLY A 280 -11.32 -3.11 -46.63
C GLY A 280 -10.81 -3.11 -45.20
N SER A 281 -10.09 -2.06 -44.78
CA SER A 281 -9.57 -1.94 -43.41
C SER A 281 -10.71 -1.68 -42.40
N PRO A 282 -10.79 -2.42 -41.27
CA PRO A 282 -11.68 -2.05 -40.17
C PRO A 282 -11.08 -0.88 -39.38
N ARG A 283 -11.88 0.15 -39.13
CA ARG A 283 -11.55 1.23 -38.18
C ARG A 283 -11.51 0.66 -36.76
N ILE A 284 -10.39 0.84 -36.07
CA ILE A 284 -10.28 0.60 -34.62
C ILE A 284 -11.05 1.74 -33.91
N GLU A 285 -12.14 1.41 -33.22
CA GLU A 285 -12.89 2.38 -32.42
C GLU A 285 -12.23 2.64 -31.07
N ARG A 286 -12.45 3.85 -30.54
CA ARG A 286 -11.83 4.41 -29.32
C ARG A 286 -12.14 3.62 -28.02
N ARG A 287 -12.90 2.52 -28.09
CA ARG A 287 -13.38 1.72 -26.95
C ARG A 287 -12.55 0.46 -26.67
N ASP A 288 -11.52 0.16 -27.46
CA ASP A 288 -10.75 -1.09 -27.36
C ASP A 288 -9.34 -0.94 -26.78
N TRP A 289 -9.00 0.23 -26.22
CA TRP A 289 -7.67 0.52 -25.66
C TRP A 289 -7.27 -0.40 -24.50
N TRP A 290 -8.24 -1.01 -23.81
CA TRP A 290 -8.03 -1.94 -22.71
C TRP A 290 -7.49 -3.32 -23.13
N ARG A 291 -7.53 -3.66 -24.43
CA ARG A 291 -6.98 -4.94 -24.93
C ARG A 291 -5.45 -4.95 -25.03
N LEU A 292 -4.81 -3.78 -25.00
CA LEU A 292 -3.36 -3.65 -25.02
C LEU A 292 -2.70 -3.89 -23.65
N SER A 293 -3.48 -3.95 -22.56
CA SER A 293 -2.97 -4.13 -21.20
C SER A 293 -3.00 -5.58 -20.69
N GLY A 294 -3.42 -6.55 -21.51
CA GLY A 294 -3.37 -7.98 -21.17
C GLY A 294 -4.25 -8.43 -19.98
N MET A 295 -5.22 -7.64 -19.53
CA MET A 295 -6.13 -8.02 -18.43
C MET A 295 -7.53 -8.35 -18.97
N ASP A 296 -7.92 -9.63 -18.87
CA ASP A 296 -9.29 -10.07 -19.09
C ASP A 296 -10.09 -9.98 -17.76
N PRO A 297 -11.19 -9.22 -17.70
CA PRO A 297 -12.02 -9.08 -16.50
C PRO A 297 -12.77 -10.36 -16.08
N TYR A 298 -12.70 -11.47 -16.84
CA TYR A 298 -13.44 -12.71 -16.52
C TYR A 298 -12.68 -13.76 -15.71
N MET A 299 -11.42 -13.55 -15.33
CA MET A 299 -10.62 -14.54 -14.57
C MET A 299 -10.80 -14.49 -13.04
N MET A 300 -11.80 -13.79 -12.53
CA MET A 300 -12.13 -13.73 -11.09
C MET A 300 -13.36 -14.57 -10.75
N ASN A 301 -13.35 -15.86 -11.06
CA ASN A 301 -14.23 -16.85 -10.43
C ASN A 301 -13.84 -18.26 -10.87
N GLU A 302 -12.95 -18.92 -10.12
CA GLU A 302 -12.99 -20.37 -9.94
C GLU A 302 -11.91 -20.84 -8.95
N LYS A 303 -12.26 -20.91 -7.66
CA LYS A 303 -11.75 -21.93 -6.74
C LYS A 303 -12.84 -22.29 -5.74
N LYS A 304 -13.73 -23.18 -6.13
CA LYS A 304 -14.58 -23.95 -5.22
C LYS A 304 -14.14 -25.41 -5.36
N VAL A 305 -13.18 -25.83 -4.53
CA VAL A 305 -12.82 -27.25 -4.41
C VAL A 305 -14.00 -27.94 -3.71
N ARG A 306 -14.78 -28.67 -4.50
CA ARG A 306 -15.84 -29.58 -4.04
C ARG A 306 -15.17 -30.96 -3.96
N TYR A 307 -15.03 -31.52 -2.77
CA TYR A 307 -14.72 -32.94 -2.62
C TYR A 307 -16.03 -33.70 -2.86
N THR A 308 -16.13 -34.40 -3.98
CA THR A 308 -17.16 -35.41 -4.22
C THR A 308 -16.64 -36.75 -3.74
N THR A 309 -17.46 -37.39 -2.92
CA THR A 309 -17.41 -38.80 -2.51
C THR A 309 -17.63 -39.71 -3.73
N ASP A 310 -16.76 -40.69 -3.92
CA ASP A 310 -17.05 -41.88 -4.71
C ASP A 310 -16.95 -43.11 -3.78
N GLU A 311 -18.10 -43.75 -3.54
CA GLU A 311 -18.26 -45.19 -3.26
C GLU A 311 -17.73 -45.97 -4.51
N GLU A 312 -17.28 -47.22 -4.53
CA GLU A 312 -17.34 -48.39 -3.67
C GLU A 312 -16.39 -49.43 -4.33
N SER A 313 -15.56 -50.15 -3.58
CA SER A 313 -15.21 -51.54 -3.91
C SER A 313 -14.61 -52.18 -2.66
N GLY A 314 -15.36 -53.11 -2.08
CA GLY A 314 -15.15 -53.62 -0.73
C GLY A 314 -13.97 -54.55 -0.55
N GLU A 315 -13.53 -54.63 0.70
CA GLU A 315 -13.04 -55.87 1.32
C GLU A 315 -13.10 -55.73 2.84
N SER A 316 -13.21 -56.88 3.49
CA SER A 316 -13.81 -57.18 4.79
C SER A 316 -13.02 -56.80 6.04
N GLY A 317 -13.76 -56.50 7.11
CA GLY A 317 -13.54 -57.13 8.43
C GLY A 317 -12.71 -56.35 9.45
N HIS A 318 -13.40 -55.72 10.40
CA HIS A 318 -13.33 -56.01 11.85
C HIS A 318 -13.69 -54.76 12.69
N MET A 319 -14.73 -54.92 13.51
CA MET A 319 -15.13 -54.00 14.58
C MET A 319 -14.07 -53.99 15.68
N GLU A 320 -13.73 -52.79 16.18
CA GLU A 320 -13.40 -52.63 17.59
C GLU A 320 -13.69 -51.20 18.11
N SER A 321 -14.45 -51.21 19.20
CA SER A 321 -14.76 -50.21 20.24
C SER A 321 -14.20 -48.78 20.19
N VAL A 322 -15.11 -47.83 20.38
CA VAL A 322 -14.86 -46.50 20.96
C VAL A 322 -14.85 -46.62 22.49
N PRO A 323 -13.94 -45.92 23.21
CA PRO A 323 -14.44 -44.97 24.21
C PRO A 323 -13.64 -43.65 24.29
N GLU A 324 -14.43 -42.57 24.33
CA GLU A 324 -14.36 -41.36 25.18
C GLU A 324 -13.10 -40.46 25.31
N ALA A 325 -13.47 -39.17 25.41
CA ALA A 325 -12.88 -38.08 26.18
C ALA A 325 -11.88 -37.14 25.48
N PHE A 326 -12.39 -35.91 25.33
CA PHE A 326 -11.75 -34.70 24.82
C PHE A 326 -10.91 -34.07 25.94
N ASP A 327 -9.57 -34.11 25.83
CA ASP A 327 -8.65 -33.48 26.79
C ASP A 327 -8.06 -32.18 26.21
N TRP A 328 -8.45 -31.05 26.80
CA TRP A 328 -7.88 -29.73 26.51
C TRP A 328 -6.60 -29.52 27.32
N GLY A 329 -5.46 -29.93 26.76
CA GLY A 329 -4.19 -29.65 27.39
C GLY A 329 -2.97 -30.06 26.58
N LYS A 330 -2.50 -29.19 25.66
CA LYS A 330 -1.06 -29.03 25.37
C LYS A 330 -0.77 -27.84 24.46
N VAL A 331 -0.34 -26.77 25.12
CA VAL A 331 0.50 -25.70 24.58
C VAL A 331 1.72 -26.30 23.88
N ARG A 332 1.87 -26.09 22.56
CA ARG A 332 3.14 -26.32 21.85
C ARG A 332 3.91 -25.00 21.73
N ARG A 333 4.97 -24.89 22.54
CA ARG A 333 6.12 -24.01 22.27
C ARG A 333 6.90 -24.59 21.09
N SER A 334 7.15 -23.81 20.05
CA SER A 334 8.08 -24.15 18.98
C SER A 334 9.48 -23.59 19.30
N ASN A 335 10.46 -24.47 19.29
CA ASN A 335 11.87 -24.21 19.54
C ASN A 335 12.50 -23.34 18.45
N PHE A 336 13.10 -22.21 18.86
CA PHE A 336 14.27 -21.63 18.18
C PHE A 336 15.36 -21.48 19.23
N GLY A 337 16.34 -22.38 19.18
CA GLY A 337 17.60 -22.29 19.91
C GLY A 337 18.75 -22.09 18.91
N PRO A 338 19.79 -21.32 19.26
CA PRO A 338 20.80 -20.85 18.32
C PRO A 338 21.96 -21.85 18.15
N ASN A 339 22.60 -21.80 16.98
CA ASN A 339 23.82 -22.54 16.67
C ASN A 339 24.95 -22.22 17.66
N GLY A 340 25.65 -23.29 18.05
CA GLY A 340 26.65 -23.30 19.10
C GLY A 340 27.97 -22.63 18.73
N VAL A 341 28.55 -21.99 19.75
CA VAL A 341 29.98 -21.71 19.86
C VAL A 341 30.47 -22.53 21.05
N GLY A 342 31.55 -23.27 20.83
CA GLY A 342 31.98 -24.38 21.67
C GLY A 342 32.66 -24.02 22.99
N GLY A 343 32.97 -25.09 23.73
CA GLY A 343 34.11 -25.12 24.66
C GLY A 343 33.75 -24.99 26.13
N SER A 344 33.24 -26.07 26.72
CA SER A 344 33.30 -26.29 28.17
C SER A 344 34.74 -26.47 28.63
N ARG A 345 35.15 -25.81 29.72
CA ARG A 345 36.00 -26.41 30.77
C ARG A 345 35.82 -25.67 32.11
N LYS A 346 35.47 -26.45 33.12
CA LYS A 346 35.43 -26.14 34.57
C LYS A 346 36.81 -25.71 35.09
N TRP A 347 36.85 -25.00 36.22
CA TRP A 347 37.46 -25.33 37.54
C TRP A 347 37.43 -24.04 38.39
N VAL A 348 36.60 -23.95 39.44
CA VAL A 348 36.89 -24.15 40.88
C VAL A 348 37.63 -22.98 41.55
N ARG A 349 36.99 -22.53 42.64
CA ARG A 349 37.31 -21.54 43.69
C ARG A 349 37.09 -20.08 43.37
#